data_AF-A0A1B8RSY7-F1
#
_entry.id   AF-A0A1B8RSY7-F1
#
_cell.length_a   1.000
_cell.length_b   1.000
_cell.length_c   1.000
_cell.angle_alpha   90.00
_cell.angle_beta   90.00
_cell.angle_gamma   90.00
#
_symmetry.space_group_name_H-M   'P 1'
#
loop_
_entity.id
_entity.type
_entity.pdbx_description
1 polymer ?
#
loop_
_entity_poly.entity_id
_entity_poly.type
_entity_poly.pdbx_seq_one_letter_code
_entity_poly.pdbx_strand_id
1 'polypeptide(L)' 'MKFKVQIDEISVFSHEIIVEADTDFELDRALDELESRGDHPDDIPYYLNEENGIKIVKFTKDESGECKFECPDYSELD' A
#
# COMPACT_ATOMS: atom_id res chain seq x y z
N MET A 1 27.49 18.04 22.17
CA MET A 1 26.24 18.53 21.58
C MET A 1 25.48 17.34 21.02
N LYS A 2 24.18 17.28 21.28
CA LYS A 2 23.27 16.27 20.75
C LYS A 2 22.17 17.01 19.99
N PHE A 3 21.61 16.40 18.94
CA PHE A 3 20.50 17.01 18.19
C PHE A 3 19.37 16.00 18.05
N LYS A 4 18.13 16.46 18.18
CA LYS A 4 16.94 15.73 17.76
C LYS A 4 16.62 16.14 16.32
N VAL A 5 16.44 15.17 15.44
CA VAL A 5 16.04 15.38 14.04
C VAL A 5 14.72 14.65 13.83
N GLN A 6 13.74 15.30 13.21
CA GLN A 6 12.54 14.65 12.70
C GLN A 6 12.63 14.61 11.18
N ILE A 7 12.30 13.46 10.60
CA ILE A 7 12.30 13.25 9.15
C ILE A 7 10.96 12.62 8.83
N ASP A 8 10.21 13.25 7.93
CA ASP A 8 8.96 12.70 7.42
C ASP A 8 9.24 12.08 6.04
N GLU A 9 8.71 10.89 5.82
CA GLU A 9 8.92 10.12 4.59
C GLU A 9 7.58 9.86 3.91
N ILE A 10 7.53 10.10 2.60
CA ILE A 10 6.43 9.67 1.74
C ILE A 10 6.98 8.59 0.80
N SER A 11 6.51 7.35 0.98
CA SER A 11 6.89 6.20 0.16
C SER A 11 5.72 5.81 -0.75
N VAL A 12 5.99 5.62 -2.04
CA VAL A 12 5.03 5.14 -3.04
C VAL A 12 5.43 3.73 -3.46
N PHE A 13 4.53 2.76 -3.28
CA PHE A 13 4.76 1.37 -3.66
C PHE A 13 3.91 1.01 -4.89
N SER A 14 4.50 0.29 -5.84
CA SER A 14 3.80 -0.18 -7.04
C SER A 14 3.73 -1.70 -7.07
N HIS A 15 2.77 -2.27 -6.35
CA HIS A 15 2.60 -3.73 -6.31
C HIS A 15 1.92 -4.25 -7.58
N GLU A 16 2.37 -5.40 -8.08
CA GLU A 16 1.79 -6.07 -9.24
C GLU A 16 0.99 -7.30 -8.81
N ILE A 17 -0.26 -7.41 -9.25
CA ILE A 17 -1.19 -8.47 -8.86
C ILE A 17 -1.81 -9.09 -10.10
N ILE A 18 -1.77 -10.41 -10.18
CA ILE A 18 -2.48 -11.19 -11.18
C ILE A 18 -3.63 -11.90 -10.47
N VAL A 19 -4.86 -11.65 -10.92
CA VAL A 19 -6.08 -12.24 -10.36
C VAL A 19 -6.91 -12.97 -11.41
N GLU A 20 -7.64 -13.98 -10.98
CA GLU A 20 -8.76 -14.58 -11.69
C GLU A 20 -10.05 -14.03 -11.05
N ALA A 21 -11.01 -13.62 -11.88
CA ALA A 21 -12.33 -13.18 -11.43
C ALA A 21 -13.41 -13.89 -12.26
N ASP A 22 -14.54 -14.21 -11.64
CA ASP A 22 -15.66 -14.84 -12.35
C ASP A 22 -16.34 -13.84 -13.29
N THR A 23 -16.39 -12.55 -12.90
CA THR A 23 -16.90 -11.44 -13.71
C THR A 23 -16.12 -10.14 -13.53
N ASP A 24 -16.15 -9.28 -14.55
CA ASP A 24 -15.58 -7.92 -14.46
C ASP A 24 -16.25 -7.10 -13.34
N PHE A 25 -17.53 -7.33 -13.07
CA PHE A 25 -18.28 -6.62 -12.02
C PHE A 25 -17.77 -6.94 -10.61
N GLU A 26 -17.39 -8.18 -10.34
CA GLU A 26 -16.83 -8.56 -9.04
C GLU A 26 -15.45 -7.95 -8.83
N LEU A 27 -14.64 -7.89 -9.88
CA LEU A 27 -13.34 -7.24 -9.84
C LEU A 27 -13.48 -5.73 -9.57
N ASP A 28 -14.34 -5.04 -10.33
CA ASP A 28 -14.58 -3.61 -10.14
C ASP A 28 -15.06 -3.32 -8.71
N ARG A 29 -16.03 -4.09 -8.21
CA ARG A 29 -16.52 -3.95 -6.83
C ARG A 29 -15.41 -4.13 -5.79
N ALA A 30 -14.56 -5.14 -5.94
CA ALA A 30 -13.49 -5.41 -4.99
C ALA A 30 -12.41 -4.31 -5.02
N LEU A 31 -12.13 -3.74 -6.19
CA LEU A 31 -11.21 -2.62 -6.35
C LEU A 31 -11.79 -1.33 -5.75
N ASP A 32 -13.08 -1.05 -5.95
CA ASP A 32 -13.75 0.10 -5.34
C ASP A 32 -13.72 0.03 -3.80
N GLU A 33 -13.91 -1.17 -3.23
CA GLU A 33 -13.80 -1.36 -1.78
C GLU A 33 -12.38 -1.14 -1.27
N LEU A 34 -11.38 -1.67 -1.98
CA LEU A 34 -9.96 -1.46 -1.67
C LEU A 34 -9.57 0.02 -1.76
N GLU A 35 -10.02 0.74 -2.80
CA GLU A 35 -9.76 2.17 -2.96
C GLU A 35 -10.40 2.99 -1.83
N SER A 36 -11.64 2.63 -1.44
CA SER A 36 -12.37 3.39 -0.43
C SER A 36 -11.91 3.11 1.01
N ARG A 37 -11.31 1.95 1.29
CA ARG A 37 -11.10 1.46 2.67
C ARG A 37 -9.72 0.85 2.94
N GLY A 38 -8.90 0.62 1.92
CA GLY A 38 -7.56 0.06 2.08
C GLY A 38 -6.58 1.15 2.50
N ASP A 39 -5.96 0.97 3.66
CA ASP A 39 -4.97 1.91 4.22
C ASP A 39 -3.57 1.28 4.32
N HIS A 40 -3.46 -0.03 4.08
CA HIS A 40 -2.21 -0.78 4.16
C HIS A 40 -2.08 -1.82 3.03
N PRO A 41 -0.86 -2.11 2.53
CA PRO A 41 -0.65 -3.16 1.51
C PRO A 41 -1.15 -4.55 1.90
N ASP A 42 -1.25 -4.84 3.19
CA ASP A 42 -1.76 -6.13 3.68
C ASP A 42 -3.30 -6.23 3.60
N ASP A 43 -3.99 -5.13 3.32
CA ASP A 43 -5.43 -5.11 3.05
C ASP A 43 -5.75 -5.63 1.65
N ILE A 44 -4.78 -5.61 0.73
CA ILE A 44 -4.97 -6.06 -0.65
C ILE A 44 -5.49 -7.50 -0.72
N PRO A 45 -4.86 -8.52 -0.10
CA PRO A 45 -5.41 -9.88 -0.08
C PRO A 45 -6.69 -10.02 0.76
N TYR A 46 -7.01 -9.05 1.62
CA TYR A 46 -8.29 -9.03 2.34
C TYR A 46 -9.43 -8.60 1.40
N TYR A 47 -9.23 -7.63 0.52
CA TYR A 47 -10.28 -7.20 -0.42
C TYR A 47 -10.32 -8.04 -1.70
N LEU A 48 -9.16 -8.47 -2.21
CA LEU A 48 -9.04 -9.35 -3.37
C LEU A 48 -9.01 -10.83 -2.92
N ASN A 49 -10.18 -11.36 -2.55
CA ASN A 49 -10.32 -12.70 -1.99
C ASN A 49 -11.46 -13.50 -2.64
N GLU A 50 -11.49 -14.81 -2.38
CA GLU A 50 -12.47 -15.73 -2.99
C GLU A 50 -13.92 -15.44 -2.57
N GLU A 51 -14.16 -14.90 -1.37
CA GLU A 51 -15.50 -14.49 -0.92
C GLU A 51 -16.04 -13.31 -1.75
N ASN A 52 -15.14 -12.51 -2.31
CA ASN A 52 -15.46 -11.42 -3.23
C ASN A 52 -15.48 -11.83 -4.70
N GLY A 53 -15.28 -13.12 -5.00
CA GLY A 53 -15.21 -13.65 -6.37
C GLY A 53 -13.85 -13.48 -7.04
N ILE A 54 -12.80 -13.17 -6.27
CA ILE A 54 -11.46 -12.86 -6.76
C ILE A 54 -10.44 -13.86 -6.23
N LYS A 55 -9.68 -14.48 -7.12
CA LYS A 55 -8.59 -15.38 -6.73
C LYS A 55 -7.25 -14.79 -7.14
N ILE A 56 -6.40 -14.51 -6.17
CA ILE A 56 -5.03 -14.06 -6.44
C ILE A 56 -4.20 -15.25 -6.97
N VAL A 57 -3.71 -15.12 -8.20
CA VAL A 57 -2.80 -16.10 -8.84
C VAL A 57 -1.36 -15.80 -8.49
N LYS A 58 -0.99 -14.51 -8.47
CA LYS A 58 0.35 -14.04 -8.15
C LYS A 58 0.29 -12.65 -7.55
N PHE A 59 1.04 -12.44 -6.48
CA PHE A 59 1.24 -11.13 -5.89
C PHE A 59 2.73 -10.83 -5.78
N THR A 60 3.18 -9.81 -6.51
CA THR A 60 4.54 -9.29 -6.43
C THR A 60 4.50 -7.99 -5.63
N LYS A 61 4.75 -8.10 -4.33
CA LYS A 61 4.82 -6.93 -3.45
C LYS A 61 6.11 -6.17 -3.72
N ASP A 62 5.99 -4.94 -4.22
CA ASP A 62 7.08 -3.96 -4.16
C ASP A 62 7.42 -3.65 -2.68
N GLU A 63 8.62 -4.02 -2.27
CA GLU A 63 9.17 -3.73 -0.93
C GLU A 63 10.17 -2.56 -0.97
N SER A 64 10.45 -2.02 -2.15
CA SER A 64 11.53 -1.06 -2.40
C SER A 64 11.07 0.39 -2.46
N GLY A 65 9.80 0.64 -2.82
CA GLY A 65 9.07 1.92 -2.73
C GLY A 65 9.83 3.18 -3.15
N GLU A 66 9.37 3.89 -4.17
CA GLU A 66 9.93 5.22 -4.45
C GLU A 66 9.70 6.14 -3.26
N CYS A 67 10.79 6.60 -2.65
CA CYS A 67 10.75 7.34 -1.39
C CYS A 67 11.17 8.80 -1.61
N LYS A 68 10.39 9.71 -1.05
CA LYS A 68 10.74 11.13 -0.91
C LYS A 68 10.82 11.49 0.57
N PHE A 69 11.95 12.07 0.95
CA PHE A 69 12.15 12.61 2.28
C PHE A 69 11.76 14.08 2.30
N GLU A 70 10.79 14.42 3.13
CA GLU A 70 10.54 15.79 3.55
C GLU A 70 11.24 15.99 4.89
N CYS A 71 12.22 16.88 4.93
CA CYS A 71 13.06 17.08 6.11
C CYS A 71 12.82 18.48 6.69
N PRO A 72 11.84 18.67 7.59
CA PRO A 72 11.68 19.93 8.30
C PRO A 72 12.08 19.76 9.78
N ASP A 73 13.07 20.55 10.19
CA ASP A 73 13.50 20.80 11.56
C ASP A 73 14.40 19.79 12.31
N TYR A 74 15.39 20.37 12.98
CA TYR A 74 16.21 19.75 14.01
C TYR A 74 16.29 20.68 15.23
N SER A 75 16.59 20.12 16.40
CA SER A 75 16.74 20.87 17.65
C SER A 75 17.99 20.41 18.39
N GLU A 76 18.77 21.34 18.94
CA GLU A 76 19.89 21.01 19.83
C GLU A 76 19.37 20.56 21.21
N LEU A 77 20.02 19.57 21.79
CA LEU A 77 19.75 19.03 23.12
C LEU A 77 20.95 19.34 24.01
N ASP A 78 20.68 20.01 25.13
CA ASP A 78 21.64 20.33 26.20
C ASP A 78 22.21 19.08 26.90
#